data_AF-A0A0Q4BEV1-F1
#
_entry.id   AF-A0A0Q4BEV1-F1
#
_cell.length_a   1.000
_cell.length_b   1.000
_cell.length_c   1.000
_cell.angle_alpha   90.00
_cell.angle_beta   90.00
_cell.angle_gamma   90.00
#
_symmetry.space_group_name_H-M   'P 1'
#
loop_
_entity.id
_entity.type
_entity.pdbx_description
1 polymer ?
#
loop_
_entity_poly.entity_id
_entity_poly.type
_entity_poly.pdbx_seq_one_letter_code
_entity_poly.pdbx_strand_id
1 'polypeptide(L)'
;MNKKIIGVSIAVLVVVAMGAAVLTYDWGFSDEPQGIPFEPADDGTLSVDSLNYQLFEEYGALLLVLGVLMFGALIGASCVAREEADEDDSD
;
A
#
# COMPACT_ATOMS: atom_id res chain seq x y z
N MET A 1 5.46 4.69 -30.84
CA MET A 1 5.64 3.90 -29.61
C MET A 1 4.25 3.63 -29.01
N ASN A 2 3.92 2.38 -28.72
CA ASN A 2 2.54 1.98 -28.41
C ASN A 2 2.17 2.39 -26.98
N LYS A 3 1.08 3.15 -26.78
CA LYS A 3 0.71 3.72 -25.46
C LYS A 3 0.54 2.64 -24.37
N LYS A 4 0.12 1.44 -24.76
CA LYS A 4 0.02 0.26 -23.88
C LYS A 4 1.38 -0.16 -23.31
N ILE A 5 2.42 -0.16 -24.14
CA ILE A 5 3.78 -0.54 -23.73
C ILE A 5 4.32 0.47 -22.71
N ILE A 6 4.06 1.77 -22.93
CA ILE A 6 4.48 2.83 -21.99
C ILE A 6 3.81 2.63 -20.62
N GLY A 7 2.50 2.35 -20.59
CA GLY A 7 1.77 2.10 -19.35
C GLY A 7 2.31 0.89 -18.57
N VAL A 8 2.53 -0.23 -19.26
CA VAL A 8 3.09 -1.44 -18.63
C VAL A 8 4.51 -1.18 -18.11
N SER A 9 5.35 -0.51 -18.90
CA SER A 9 6.71 -0.18 -18.46
C SER A 9 6.74 0.68 -17.21
N ILE A 10 5.87 1.70 -17.12
CA ILE A 10 5.78 2.54 -15.91
C ILE A 10 5.30 1.74 -14.72
N ALA A 11 4.28 0.88 -14.89
CA ALA A 11 3.76 0.05 -13.81
C ALA A 11 4.83 -0.89 -13.24
N VAL A 12 5.59 -1.57 -14.10
CA VAL A 12 6.70 -2.44 -13.68
C VAL A 12 7.76 -1.64 -12.91
N LEU A 13 8.10 -0.45 -13.40
CA LEU A 13 9.12 0.40 -12.77
C LEU A 13 8.69 0.86 -11.38
N VAL A 14 7.41 1.22 -11.20
CA VAL A 14 6.83 1.56 -9.90
C VAL A 14 6.87 0.37 -8.95
N VAL A 15 6.47 -0.82 -9.38
CA VAL A 15 6.50 -2.03 -8.54
C VAL A 15 7.92 -2.37 -8.09
N VAL A 16 8.90 -2.30 -8.99
CA VAL A 16 10.31 -2.55 -8.66
C VAL A 16 10.84 -1.51 -7.68
N ALA A 17 10.54 -0.22 -7.89
CA ALA A 17 10.96 0.85 -7.00
C ALA A 17 10.35 0.68 -5.59
N MET A 18 9.08 0.28 -5.51
CA MET A 18 8.40 0.00 -4.24
C MET A 18 8.98 -1.22 -3.54
N GLY A 19 9.21 -2.32 -4.26
CA GLY A 19 9.84 -3.52 -3.69
C GLY A 19 11.25 -3.22 -3.15
N ALA A 20 12.03 -2.43 -3.88
CA ALA A 20 13.34 -1.98 -3.39
C ALA A 20 13.21 -1.12 -2.13
N ALA A 21 12.30 -0.15 -2.11
CA ALA A 21 12.07 0.71 -0.94
C ALA A 21 11.69 -0.11 0.30
N VAL A 22 10.81 -1.12 0.17
CA VAL A 22 10.41 -1.98 1.28
C VAL A 22 11.58 -2.81 1.81
N LEU A 23 12.40 -3.36 0.91
CA LEU A 23 13.51 -4.23 1.28
C LEU A 23 14.71 -3.49 1.88
N THR A 24 14.91 -2.22 1.50
CA THR A 24 16.04 -1.41 2.00
C THR A 24 15.67 -0.50 3.16
N TYR A 25 14.39 -0.28 3.42
CA TYR A 25 13.96 0.52 4.57
C TYR A 25 14.22 -0.26 5.85
N ASP A 26 14.98 0.33 6.76
CA ASP A 26 15.18 -0.22 8.09
C ASP A 26 13.95 0.14 8.93
N TRP A 27 13.10 -0.86 9.11
CA TRP A 27 11.84 -0.69 9.82
C TRP A 27 11.99 -0.61 11.34
N GLY A 28 13.19 -0.90 11.89
CA GLY A 28 13.41 -0.88 13.33
C GLY A 28 12.52 -1.85 14.14
N PHE A 29 11.86 -2.81 13.47
CA PHE A 29 10.96 -3.75 14.13
C PHE A 29 11.72 -4.89 14.80
N SER A 30 11.24 -5.31 15.98
CA SER A 30 11.66 -6.58 16.58
C SER A 30 11.01 -7.77 15.86
N ASP A 31 11.62 -8.95 15.95
CA ASP A 31 11.03 -10.21 15.45
C ASP A 31 9.72 -10.62 16.15
N GLU A 32 9.29 -9.84 17.15
CA GLU A 32 8.06 -10.02 17.91
C GLU A 32 7.04 -8.92 17.58
N PRO A 33 5.73 -9.22 17.63
CA PRO A 33 4.69 -8.20 17.47
C PRO A 33 4.81 -7.13 18.56
N GLN A 34 5.07 -5.89 18.16
CA GLN A 34 5.08 -4.73 19.06
C GLN A 34 3.73 -4.01 18.99
N GLY A 35 3.24 -3.55 20.15
CA GLY A 35 2.11 -2.63 20.18
C GLY A 35 2.50 -1.28 19.59
N ILE A 36 1.58 -0.63 18.89
CA ILE A 36 1.75 0.77 18.45
C ILE A 36 1.66 1.63 19.72
N PRO A 37 2.71 2.40 20.08
CA PRO A 37 2.75 3.16 21.33
C PRO A 37 1.88 4.41 21.25
N PHE A 38 0.55 4.24 21.21
CA PHE A 38 -0.40 5.34 21.12
C PHE A 38 -0.86 5.79 22.52
N GLU A 39 -0.78 7.10 22.77
CA GLU A 39 -1.38 7.74 23.94
C GLU A 39 -2.36 8.82 23.48
N PRO A 40 -3.66 8.75 23.84
CA PRO A 40 -4.62 9.78 23.48
C PRO A 40 -4.25 11.10 24.18
N ALA A 41 -3.93 12.13 23.39
CA ALA A 41 -3.74 13.48 23.91
C ALA A 41 -5.11 14.09 24.27
N ASP A 42 -5.41 14.17 25.57
CA ASP A 42 -6.70 14.67 26.10
C ASP A 42 -6.88 16.20 26.00
N ASP A 43 -5.85 16.94 25.60
CA ASP A 43 -5.82 18.41 25.62
C ASP A 43 -5.96 19.08 24.24
N GLY A 44 -6.21 18.30 23.19
CA GLY A 44 -6.36 18.80 21.82
C GLY A 44 -5.05 19.33 21.21
N THR A 45 -3.90 19.05 21.82
CA THR A 45 -2.59 19.40 21.27
C THR A 45 -2.11 18.36 20.25
N LEU A 46 -1.35 18.83 19.26
CA LEU A 46 -0.74 17.94 18.27
C LEU A 46 0.44 17.21 18.94
N SER A 47 0.18 16.01 19.46
CA SER A 47 1.22 15.18 20.06
C SER A 47 1.91 14.29 19.02
N VAL A 48 3.22 14.13 19.17
CA VAL A 48 4.01 13.15 18.40
C VAL A 48 3.61 11.71 18.74
N ASP A 49 3.01 11.50 19.91
CA ASP A 49 2.49 10.20 20.35
C ASP A 49 1.03 9.95 19.88
N SER A 50 0.47 10.89 19.11
CA SER A 50 -0.87 10.73 18.55
C SER A 50 -0.89 9.68 17.45
N LEU A 51 -2.01 8.96 17.35
CA LEU A 51 -2.20 7.91 16.35
C LEU A 51 -1.98 8.45 14.94
N ASN A 52 -2.48 9.65 14.63
CA ASN A 52 -2.31 10.24 13.30
C ASN A 52 -0.83 10.56 13.01
N TYR A 53 -0.08 11.07 13.98
CA TYR A 53 1.34 11.34 13.81
C TYR A 53 2.11 10.04 13.55
N GLN A 54 1.94 9.04 14.41
CA GLN A 54 2.61 7.74 14.20
C GLN A 54 2.19 7.08 12.89
N LEU A 55 0.91 7.12 12.54
CA LEU A 55 0.40 6.48 11.34
C LEU A 55 0.94 7.14 10.06
N PHE A 56 0.96 8.47 9.98
CA PHE A 56 1.36 9.17 8.75
C PHE A 56 2.84 9.54 8.68
N GLU A 57 3.49 9.88 9.79
CA GLU A 57 4.91 10.29 9.79
C GLU A 57 5.85 9.10 9.99
N GLU A 58 5.54 8.19 10.92
CA GLU A 58 6.40 7.03 11.23
C GLU A 58 6.08 5.83 10.33
N TYR A 59 4.80 5.48 10.21
CA TYR A 59 4.34 4.33 9.40
C TYR A 59 3.86 4.72 7.99
N GLY A 60 3.98 5.99 7.59
CA GLY A 60 3.44 6.48 6.31
C GLY A 60 3.97 5.72 5.09
N ALA A 61 5.25 5.33 5.10
CA ALA A 61 5.85 4.52 4.05
C ALA A 61 5.23 3.11 3.97
N LEU A 62 4.95 2.49 5.11
CA LEU A 62 4.27 1.18 5.19
C LEU A 62 2.86 1.29 4.62
N LEU A 63 2.13 2.35 5.01
CA LEU A 63 0.76 2.59 4.54
C LEU A 63 0.69 2.86 3.04
N LEU A 64 1.68 3.53 2.48
CA LEU A 64 1.76 3.73 1.03
C LEU A 64 1.87 2.38 0.31
N VAL A 65 2.74 1.49 0.80
CA VAL A 65 2.93 0.15 0.24
C VAL A 65 1.65 -0.67 0.37
N LEU A 66 1.03 -0.67 1.56
CA LEU A 66 -0.24 -1.33 1.81
C LEU A 66 -1.34 -0.79 0.89
N GLY A 67 -1.42 0.54 0.71
CA GLY A 67 -2.40 1.20 -0.14
C GLY A 67 -2.27 0.78 -1.61
N VAL A 68 -1.04 0.74 -2.14
CA VAL A 68 -0.81 0.26 -3.51
C VAL A 68 -1.15 -1.23 -3.65
N LEU A 69 -0.83 -2.04 -2.64
CA LEU A 69 -1.17 -3.47 -2.64
C LEU A 69 -2.69 -3.68 -2.65
N MET A 70 -3.43 -2.98 -1.80
CA MET A 70 -4.90 -3.04 -1.76
C MET A 70 -5.52 -2.52 -3.06
N PHE A 71 -4.99 -1.43 -3.62
CA PHE A 71 -5.45 -0.89 -4.90
C PHE A 71 -5.19 -1.85 -6.06
N GLY A 72 -4.01 -2.47 -6.11
CA GLY A 72 -3.68 -3.50 -7.10
C GLY A 72 -4.58 -4.73 -6.97
N ALA A 73 -4.84 -5.19 -5.75
CA ALA A 73 -5.75 -6.30 -5.50
C ALA A 73 -7.19 -5.98 -5.95
N LEU A 74 -7.68 -4.76 -5.70
CA LEU A 74 -9.00 -4.32 -6.16
C LEU A 74 -9.13 -4.30 -7.68
N ILE A 75 -8.12 -3.80 -8.39
CA ILE A 75 -8.10 -3.83 -9.85
C ILE A 75 -8.06 -5.27 -10.35
N GLY A 76 -7.17 -6.10 -9.80
CA GLY A 76 -7.05 -7.51 -10.17
C GLY A 76 -8.37 -8.27 -9.98
N ALA A 77 -8.99 -8.13 -8.82
CA ALA A 77 -10.28 -8.74 -8.52
C ALA A 77 -11.38 -8.26 -9.48
N SER A 78 -11.41 -6.97 -9.82
CA SER A 78 -12.39 -6.40 -10.77
C SER A 78 -12.18 -6.93 -12.19
N CYS A 79 -10.93 -7.11 -12.62
CA CYS A 79 -10.62 -7.68 -13.93
C CYS A 79 -11.05 -9.15 -14.01
N VAL A 80 -10.74 -9.95 -13.00
CA VAL A 80 -11.15 -11.37 -12.94
C VAL A 80 -12.66 -11.50 -12.88
N ALA A 81 -13.34 -10.75 -12.01
CA ALA A 81 -14.79 -10.79 -11.91
C ALA A 81 -15.51 -10.42 -13.22
N ARG A 82 -14.88 -9.57 -14.04
CA ARG A 82 -15.40 -9.21 -15.36
C ARG A 82 -15.15 -10.30 -16.41
N GLU A 83 -13.98 -10.92 -16.39
CA GLU A 83 -13.64 -12.03 -17.29
C GLU A 83 -14.60 -13.22 -17.10
N GLU A 84 -14.88 -13.58 -15.85
CA GLU A 84 -15.84 -14.64 -15.49
C GLU A 84 -17.27 -14.32 -15.97
N ALA A 85 -17.69 -13.05 -15.91
CA ALA A 85 -19.02 -12.64 -16.37
C ALA A 85 -19.15 -12.63 -17.91
N ASP A 86 -18.09 -12.25 -18.62
CA ASP A 86 -18.07 -12.24 -20.09
C ASP A 86 -18.03 -13.69 -20.66
N GLU A 87 -17.44 -14.66 -19.93
CA GLU A 87 -17.48 -16.09 -20.30
C GLU A 87 -18.85 -16.74 -20.07
N ASP A 88 -19.60 -16.35 -19.03
CA ASP A 88 -20.93 -16.92 -18.69
C ASP A 88 -22.02 -16.54 -19.71
N ASP A 89 -21.93 -15.37 -20.36
CA ASP A 89 -22.87 -14.91 -21.40
C ASP A 89 -22.57 -15.46 -22.82
N SER A 90 -21.48 -16.22 -22.97
CA SER A 90 -21.01 -16.73 -24.27
C SER A 90 -21.55 -18.12 -24.66
N ASP A 91 -22.39 -18.74 -23.82
CA ASP A 91 -23.13 -19.99 -24.07
C ASP A 91 -24.58 -19.75 -24.56
#